data_AF-A0ABD4SAH7-F1
#
_entry.id   AF-A0ABD4SAH7-F1
#
_cell.length_a   1.000
_cell.length_b   1.000
_cell.length_c   1.000
_cell.angle_alpha   90.00
_cell.angle_beta   90.00
_cell.angle_gamma   90.00
#
_symmetry.space_group_name_H-M   'P 1'
#
loop_
_entity.id
_entity.type
_entity.pdbx_description
1 polymer ?
#
loop_
_entity_poly.entity_id
_entity_poly.type
_entity_poly.pdbx_seq_one_letter_code
_entity_poly.pdbx_strand_id
1 'polypeptide(L)'
;MLYIRIFMVIFIACLLLTAWYLWHRRNGAFLVFDVSSSPELHSLMTICSWTLLAISVLGIVLFFFDNKYLNLITLFLGSATIFIFALLLSQNNQ
;
A
#
# COMPACT_ATOMS: atom_id res chain seq x y z
N MET A 1 -0.67 15.75 -20.53
CA MET A 1 0.21 16.10 -19.40
C MET A 1 -0.56 16.19 -18.08
N LEU A 2 -1.64 16.99 -17.99
CA LEU A 2 -2.37 17.23 -16.74
C LEU A 2 -3.16 16.00 -16.20
N TYR A 3 -3.78 15.22 -17.09
CA TYR A 3 -4.56 14.01 -16.73
C TYR A 3 -3.73 12.92 -16.03
N ILE A 4 -2.51 12.64 -16.52
CA ILE A 4 -1.60 11.65 -15.93
C ILE A 4 -1.18 12.08 -14.52
N ARG A 5 -0.99 13.39 -14.33
CA ARG A 5 -0.57 13.98 -13.06
C ARG A 5 -1.67 13.87 -12.00
N ILE A 6 -2.93 14.12 -12.36
CA ILE A 6 -4.09 13.92 -11.49
C ILE A 6 -4.24 12.44 -11.08
N PHE A 7 -4.14 11.53 -12.06
CA PHE A 7 -4.23 10.10 -11.79
C PHE A 7 -3.16 9.63 -10.80
N MET A 8 -1.93 10.16 -10.93
CA MET A 8 -0.83 9.90 -10.01
C MET A 8 -1.12 10.34 -8.57
N VAL A 9 -1.66 11.54 -8.40
CA VAL A 9 -2.03 12.07 -7.09
C VAL A 9 -3.11 11.19 -6.44
N ILE A 10 -4.12 10.80 -7.21
CA ILE A 10 -5.18 9.88 -6.74
C ILE A 10 -4.58 8.52 -6.34
N PHE A 11 -3.65 7.98 -7.14
CA PHE A 11 -3.00 6.72 -6.83
C PHE A 11 -2.19 6.78 -5.52
N ILE A 12 -1.39 7.82 -5.34
CA ILE A 12 -0.62 8.03 -4.09
C ILE A 12 -1.56 8.21 -2.90
N ALA A 13 -2.67 8.94 -3.07
CA ALA A 13 -3.70 9.10 -2.04
C ALA A 13 -4.33 7.76 -1.67
N CYS A 14 -4.67 6.91 -2.65
CA CYS A 14 -5.15 5.56 -2.41
C CYS A 14 -4.13 4.69 -1.65
N LEU A 15 -2.85 4.74 -2.01
CA LEU A 15 -1.79 4.01 -1.28
C LEU A 15 -1.70 4.47 0.18
N LEU A 16 -1.74 5.79 0.42
CA LEU A 16 -1.74 6.37 1.77
C LEU A 16 -2.96 5.93 2.58
N LEU A 17 -4.14 5.97 1.96
CA LEU A 17 -5.40 5.59 2.59
C LEU A 17 -5.39 4.08 2.93
N THR A 18 -4.83 3.26 2.05
CA THR A 18 -4.64 1.81 2.27
C THR A 18 -3.65 1.55 3.42
N ALA A 19 -2.50 2.25 3.42
CA ALA A 19 -1.52 2.15 4.51
C ALA A 19 -2.12 2.56 5.86
N TRP A 20 -2.87 3.66 5.88
CA TRP A 20 -3.55 4.16 7.07
C TRP A 20 -4.64 3.20 7.54
N TYR A 21 -5.42 2.64 6.62
CA TYR A 21 -6.45 1.65 6.92
C TYR A 21 -5.85 0.37 7.53
N LEU A 22 -4.79 -0.19 6.94
CA LEU A 22 -4.07 -1.34 7.50
C LEU A 22 -3.52 -1.03 8.90
N TRP A 23 -2.93 0.15 9.10
CA TRP A 23 -2.38 0.56 10.39
C TRP A 23 -3.43 0.73 11.47
N HIS A 24 -4.55 1.39 11.14
CA HIS A 24 -5.62 1.66 12.10
C HIS A 24 -6.36 0.38 12.49
N ARG A 25 -6.54 -0.54 11.54
CA ARG A 25 -7.28 -1.79 11.74
C ARG A 25 -6.43 -2.96 12.24
N ARG A 26 -5.12 -2.74 12.42
CA ARG A 26 -4.13 -3.65 13.03
C ARG A 26 -4.60 -4.31 14.33
N ASN A 27 -5.34 -3.57 15.16
CA ASN A 27 -5.68 -3.98 16.53
C ASN A 27 -7.09 -4.57 16.66
N GLY A 28 -7.72 -4.96 15.55
CA GLY A 28 -9.08 -5.51 15.52
C GLY A 28 -9.32 -6.36 14.27
N ALA A 29 -10.58 -6.48 13.84
CA ALA A 29 -10.93 -7.23 12.65
C ALA A 29 -10.51 -6.47 11.37
N PHE A 30 -9.59 -7.05 10.60
CA PHE A 30 -9.26 -6.61 9.25
C PHE A 30 -10.17 -7.35 8.26
N LEU A 31 -11.14 -6.62 7.71
CA LEU A 31 -12.22 -7.21 6.91
C LEU A 31 -12.98 -8.30 7.71
N VAL A 32 -12.97 -9.54 7.24
CA VAL A 32 -13.59 -10.73 7.86
C VAL A 32 -12.56 -11.49 8.72
N PHE A 33 -11.28 -11.08 8.71
CA PHE A 33 -10.19 -11.77 9.39
C PHE A 33 -9.94 -11.19 10.78
N ASP A 34 -9.86 -12.09 11.76
CA ASP A 34 -9.51 -11.73 13.12
C ASP A 34 -7.99 -11.68 13.28
N VAL A 35 -7.43 -10.49 13.09
CA VAL A 35 -5.98 -10.22 13.19
C VAL A 35 -5.48 -10.36 14.62
N SER A 36 -6.38 -10.35 15.61
CA SER A 36 -6.01 -10.50 17.02
C SER A 36 -5.64 -11.94 17.39
N SER A 37 -6.11 -12.93 16.60
CA SER A 37 -5.87 -14.36 16.86
C SER A 37 -4.61 -14.91 16.18
N SER A 38 -4.05 -14.23 15.18
CA SER A 38 -2.88 -14.70 14.42
C SER A 38 -1.72 -13.67 14.42
N PRO A 39 -0.64 -13.90 15.19
CA PRO A 39 0.50 -12.99 15.25
C PRO A 39 1.22 -12.82 13.90
N GLU A 40 1.13 -13.81 13.02
CA GLU A 40 1.64 -13.71 11.64
C GLU A 40 0.89 -12.66 10.83
N LEU A 41 -0.44 -12.66 10.88
CA LEU A 41 -1.28 -11.73 10.13
C LEU A 41 -1.08 -10.28 10.62
N HIS A 42 -0.94 -10.12 11.93
CA HIS A 42 -0.60 -8.83 12.55
C HIS A 42 0.75 -8.30 12.06
N SER A 43 1.78 -9.15 12.00
CA SER A 43 3.10 -8.78 11.49
C SER A 43 3.06 -8.43 10.00
N LEU A 44 2.36 -9.24 9.20
CA LEU A 44 2.16 -9.04 7.75
C LEU A 44 1.48 -7.71 7.43
N MET A 45 0.38 -7.39 8.13
CA MET A 45 -0.30 -6.11 7.97
C MET A 45 0.57 -4.92 8.38
N THR A 46 1.36 -5.07 9.45
CA THR A 46 2.27 -4.02 9.91
C THR A 46 3.38 -3.76 8.90
N ILE A 47 4.03 -4.81 8.39
CA ILE A 47 5.07 -4.72 7.36
C ILE A 47 4.52 -4.12 6.08
N CYS A 48 3.32 -4.57 5.65
CA CYS A 48 2.70 -4.07 4.45
C CYS A 48 2.31 -2.58 4.57
N SER A 49 1.74 -2.17 5.70
CA SER A 49 1.43 -0.77 5.99
C SER A 49 2.69 0.12 5.93
N TRP A 50 3.78 -0.29 6.58
CA TRP A 50 5.06 0.45 6.52
C TRP A 50 5.62 0.52 5.10
N THR A 51 5.54 -0.57 4.34
CA THR A 51 6.02 -0.64 2.96
C THR A 51 5.21 0.29 2.05
N LEU A 52 3.88 0.26 2.15
CA LEU A 52 3.02 1.18 1.39
C LEU A 52 3.27 2.63 1.78
N LEU A 53 3.44 2.93 3.07
CA LEU A 53 3.76 4.29 3.53
C LEU A 53 5.09 4.77 2.93
N ALA A 54 6.13 3.93 2.96
CA ALA A 54 7.42 4.24 2.35
C ALA A 54 7.30 4.48 0.83
N ILE A 55 6.53 3.65 0.13
CA ILE A 55 6.29 3.80 -1.32
C ILE A 55 5.49 5.08 -1.61
N SER A 56 4.49 5.43 -0.80
CA SER A 56 3.75 6.69 -0.93
C SER A 56 4.64 7.90 -0.71
N VAL A 57 5.50 7.89 0.32
CA VAL A 57 6.45 8.98 0.57
C VAL A 57 7.44 9.13 -0.59
N LEU A 58 7.99 8.01 -1.09
CA LEU A 58 8.80 8.01 -2.31
C LEU A 58 8.01 8.57 -3.49
N GLY A 59 6.75 8.17 -3.69
CA GLY A 59 5.90 8.68 -4.75
C GLY A 59 5.70 10.19 -4.70
N ILE A 60 5.55 10.77 -3.52
CA ILE A 60 5.44 12.23 -3.33
C ILE A 60 6.76 12.93 -3.72
N VAL A 61 7.90 12.36 -3.33
CA VAL A 61 9.23 12.90 -3.69
C VAL A 61 9.48 12.79 -5.20
N LEU A 62 9.13 11.64 -5.80
CA LEU A 62 9.27 11.40 -7.24
C LEU A 62 8.34 12.32 -8.07
N PHE A 63 7.15 12.63 -7.55
CA PHE A 63 6.21 13.55 -8.19
C PHE A 63 6.81 14.97 -8.37
N PHE A 64 7.71 15.40 -7.48
CA PHE A 64 8.41 16.68 -7.59
C PHE A 64 9.46 16.71 -8.71
N PHE A 65 9.98 15.56 -9.14
CA PHE A 65 10.98 15.47 -10.21
C PHE A 65 10.38 15.52 -11.64
N ASP A 66 9.05 15.55 -11.78
CA ASP A 66 8.27 15.62 -13.06
C ASP A 66 8.70 14.59 -14.13
N ASN A 67 9.39 13.51 -13.73
CA ASN A 67 9.90 12.52 -14.66
C ASN A 67 8.90 11.38 -14.85
N LYS A 68 8.45 11.21 -16.10
CA LYS A 68 7.41 10.25 -16.51
C LYS A 68 7.77 8.81 -16.12
N TYR A 69 9.03 8.43 -16.29
CA TYR A 69 9.51 7.07 -16.02
C TYR A 69 9.53 6.75 -14.52
N LEU A 70 9.92 7.73 -13.71
CA LEU A 70 9.95 7.62 -12.25
C LEU A 70 8.53 7.41 -11.68
N ASN A 71 7.55 8.12 -12.22
CA ASN A 71 6.16 7.94 -11.87
C ASN A 71 5.65 6.50 -12.20
N LEU A 72 5.99 5.95 -13.37
CA LEU A 72 5.62 4.56 -13.69
C LEU A 72 6.22 3.55 -12.70
N ILE A 73 7.46 3.76 -12.25
CA ILE A 73 8.11 2.88 -11.27
C ILE A 73 7.33 2.88 -9.95
N THR A 74 6.88 4.04 -9.47
CA THR A 74 6.10 4.11 -8.23
C THR A 74 4.78 3.37 -8.35
N LEU A 75 4.14 3.47 -9.52
CA LEU A 75 2.87 2.80 -9.79
C LEU A 75 3.05 1.28 -9.83
N PHE A 76 4.12 0.82 -10.48
CA PHE A 76 4.48 -0.59 -10.53
C PHE A 76 4.80 -1.14 -9.13
N LEU A 77 5.64 -0.45 -8.35
CA LEU A 77 5.98 -0.85 -6.99
C LEU A 77 4.74 -0.89 -6.08
N GLY A 78 3.90 0.15 -6.12
CA GLY A 78 2.69 0.22 -5.30
C GLY A 78 1.71 -0.92 -5.63
N SER A 79 1.48 -1.16 -6.92
CA SER A 79 0.62 -2.26 -7.38
C SER A 79 1.19 -3.64 -6.99
N ALA A 80 2.49 -3.86 -7.22
CA ALA A 80 3.16 -5.10 -6.86
C ALA A 80 3.08 -5.37 -5.35
N THR A 81 3.24 -4.35 -4.52
CA THR A 81 3.14 -4.46 -3.05
C THR A 81 1.75 -4.88 -2.61
N ILE A 82 0.70 -4.26 -3.17
CA ILE A 82 -0.69 -4.63 -2.88
C ILE A 82 -0.97 -6.07 -3.35
N PHE A 83 -0.45 -6.45 -4.53
CA PHE A 83 -0.64 -7.79 -5.06
C PHE A 83 0.02 -8.86 -4.20
N ILE A 84 1.28 -8.64 -3.79
CA ILE A 84 2.01 -9.53 -2.87
C ILE A 84 1.25 -9.63 -1.54
N PHE A 85 0.77 -8.52 -1.01
CA PHE A 85 -0.05 -8.52 0.19
C PHE A 85 -1.33 -9.33 0.05
N ALA A 86 -2.05 -9.17 -1.07
CA ALA A 86 -3.26 -9.94 -1.35
C ALA A 86 -2.97 -11.44 -1.45
N LEU A 87 -1.85 -11.84 -2.06
CA LEU A 87 -1.42 -13.24 -2.11
C LEU A 87 -1.08 -13.79 -0.72
N LEU A 88 -0.30 -13.07 0.07
CA LEU A 88 0.10 -13.49 1.43
C LEU A 88 -1.11 -13.58 2.35
N LEU A 89 -2.06 -12.64 2.23
CA LEU A 89 -3.33 -12.68 2.94
C LEU A 89 -4.16 -13.90 2.56
N SER A 90 -4.18 -14.28 1.28
CA SER A 90 -4.89 -15.48 0.81
C SER A 90 -4.25 -16.78 1.32
N GLN A 91 -2.93 -16.83 1.45
CA GLN A 91 -2.20 -18.02 1.94
C GLN A 91 -2.37 -18.22 3.45
N ASN A 92 -2.39 -17.15 4.24
CA ASN A 92 -2.57 -17.24 5.70
C ASN A 92 -4.01 -17.63 6.10
N ASN A 93 -4.94 -17.69 5.13
CA ASN A 93 -6.35 -18.06 5.33
C ASN A 93 -6.70 -19.48 4.90
N GLN A 94 -5.74 -20.27 4.40
CA GLN A 94 -5.89 -21.71 4.18
C GLN A 94 -5.35 -22.48 5.39
#